data_AF-A0A939IQ39-F1
#
_entry.id   AF-A0A939IQ39-F1
#
_cell.length_a   1.000
_cell.length_b   1.000
_cell.length_c   1.000
_cell.angle_alpha   90.00
_cell.angle_beta   90.00
_cell.angle_gamma   90.00
#
_symmetry.space_group_name_H-M   'P 1'
#
loop_
_entity.id
_entity.type
_entity.pdbx_description
1 polymer ?
#
loop_
_entity_poly.entity_id
_entity_poly.type
_entity_poly.pdbx_seq_one_letter_code
_entity_poly.pdbx_strand_id
1 'polypeptide(L)'
;FDIQDVGVRYYTYISSMHYMMEAAAEAGLPFMVLDRPNPNGDYVDGPMLEPEFRSFVGMHEIPLVHGLTVGELAHMIIGEGWLNTDKTLSLTVIPMQ
;
A
#
# COMPACT_ATOMS: atom_id res chain seq x y z
N PHE A 1 3.40 1.00 -10.80
CA PHE A 1 2.20 1.60 -10.20
C PHE A 1 2.33 3.12 -10.33
N ASP A 2 1.39 3.75 -11.02
CA ASP A 2 1.36 5.21 -11.24
C ASP A 2 -0.11 5.66 -11.28
N ILE A 3 -0.72 5.78 -10.11
CA ILE A 3 -2.13 6.11 -9.95
C ILE A 3 -2.27 7.07 -8.78
N GLN A 4 -3.11 8.09 -8.94
CA GLN A 4 -3.45 9.03 -7.88
C GLN A 4 -4.42 8.39 -6.89
N ASP A 5 -4.01 8.31 -5.62
CA ASP A 5 -4.84 7.85 -4.50
C ASP A 5 -5.44 9.04 -3.72
N VAL A 6 -6.34 8.77 -2.76
CA VAL A 6 -6.97 9.81 -1.92
C VAL A 6 -6.69 9.65 -0.42
N GLY A 7 -5.88 8.69 0.01
CA GLY A 7 -5.39 8.60 1.39
C GLY A 7 -6.31 7.92 2.39
N VAL A 8 -7.30 7.15 1.91
CA VAL A 8 -8.27 6.47 2.77
C VAL A 8 -8.29 4.97 2.52
N ARG A 9 -8.35 4.19 3.59
CA ARG A 9 -8.18 2.72 3.58
C ARG A 9 -9.16 1.98 2.65
N TYR A 10 -10.35 2.53 2.44
CA TYR A 10 -11.40 1.92 1.61
C TYR A 10 -11.38 2.35 0.15
N TYR A 11 -10.45 3.21 -0.25
CA TYR A 11 -10.21 3.50 -1.66
C TYR A 11 -9.27 2.45 -2.23
N THR A 12 -9.80 1.59 -3.09
CA THR A 12 -9.23 0.26 -3.35
C THR A 12 -8.02 0.22 -4.26
N TYR A 13 -7.46 1.37 -4.66
CA TYR A 13 -6.23 1.39 -5.46
C TYR A 13 -5.04 0.83 -4.70
N ILE A 14 -4.94 1.11 -3.39
CA ILE A 14 -3.91 0.51 -2.52
C ILE A 14 -4.11 -1.00 -2.32
N SER A 15 -5.35 -1.47 -2.32
CA SER A 15 -5.68 -2.91 -2.31
C SER A 15 -5.26 -3.59 -3.60
N SER A 16 -5.53 -2.97 -4.75
CA SER A 16 -5.02 -3.44 -6.04
C SER A 16 -3.49 -3.43 -6.08
N MET A 17 -2.84 -2.38 -5.58
CA MET A 17 -1.37 -2.30 -5.49
C MET A 17 -0.80 -3.48 -4.69
N HIS A 18 -1.39 -3.81 -3.55
CA HIS A 18 -0.98 -4.94 -2.72
C HIS A 18 -1.01 -6.26 -3.50
N TYR A 19 -2.11 -6.58 -4.19
CA TYR A 19 -2.17 -7.81 -5.00
C TYR A 19 -1.20 -7.79 -6.18
N MET A 20 -0.97 -6.64 -6.81
CA MET A 20 0.04 -6.53 -7.87
C MET A 20 1.46 -6.74 -7.34
N MET A 21 1.76 -6.24 -6.14
CA MET A 21 3.03 -6.44 -5.45
C MET A 21 3.24 -7.92 -5.09
N GLU A 22 2.21 -8.58 -4.55
CA GLU A 22 2.22 -10.01 -4.24
C GLU A 22 2.48 -10.85 -5.50
N ALA A 23 1.70 -10.62 -6.57
CA ALA A 23 1.87 -11.32 -7.84
C ALA A 23 3.26 -11.07 -8.46
N ALA A 24 3.80 -9.85 -8.35
CA ALA A 24 5.15 -9.54 -8.82
C ALA A 24 6.22 -10.30 -8.02
N ALA A 25 6.07 -10.38 -6.70
CA ALA A 25 6.98 -11.15 -5.84
C ALA A 25 6.94 -12.65 -6.20
N GLU A 26 5.74 -13.21 -6.35
CA GLU A 26 5.55 -14.61 -6.76
C GLU A 26 6.17 -14.92 -8.13
N ALA A 27 6.06 -13.99 -9.08
CA ALA A 27 6.62 -14.11 -10.41
C ALA A 27 8.13 -13.80 -10.48
N GLY A 28 8.74 -13.31 -9.39
CA GLY A 28 10.14 -12.87 -9.39
C GLY A 28 10.37 -11.62 -10.25
N LEU A 29 9.35 -10.78 -10.43
CA LEU A 29 9.40 -9.55 -11.20
C LEU A 29 9.64 -8.34 -10.28
N PRO A 30 10.42 -7.34 -10.73
CA PRO A 30 10.54 -6.08 -10.00
C PRO A 30 9.22 -5.30 -10.03
N PHE A 31 8.95 -4.53 -8.99
CA PHE A 31 7.80 -3.64 -8.89
C PHE A 31 8.26 -2.21 -8.68
N MET A 32 7.74 -1.29 -9.50
CA MET A 32 8.08 0.12 -9.43
C MET A 32 6.85 0.96 -9.08
N VAL A 33 6.99 1.89 -8.14
CA VAL A 33 5.98 2.89 -7.81
C VAL A 33 6.50 4.26 -8.24
N LEU A 34 5.75 4.97 -9.07
CA LEU A 34 5.94 6.39 -9.34
C LEU A 34 5.08 7.13 -8.34
N ASP A 35 5.71 7.68 -7.31
CA ASP A 35 4.98 8.17 -6.15
C ASP A 35 4.19 9.43 -6.47
N ARG A 36 3.10 9.64 -5.73
CA ARG A 36 2.19 10.77 -5.90
C ARG A 36 1.74 11.31 -4.55
N PRO A 37 1.34 12.60 -4.46
CA PRO A 37 0.93 13.19 -3.20
C PRO A 37 -0.31 12.47 -2.68
N ASN A 38 -0.36 12.21 -1.38
CA ASN A 38 -1.60 11.86 -0.72
C ASN A 38 -2.35 13.17 -0.38
N PRO A 39 -3.55 13.44 -0.94
CA PRO A 39 -4.29 14.66 -0.62
C PRO A 39 -4.75 14.75 0.85
N ASN A 40 -4.76 13.62 1.58
CA ASN A 40 -4.97 13.54 3.03
C ASN A 40 -3.68 13.13 3.77
N GLY A 41 -2.50 13.42 3.21
CA GLY A 41 -1.20 13.03 3.78
C GLY A 41 -0.81 13.81 5.04
N ASP A 42 -1.44 14.97 5.28
CA ASP A 42 -1.07 15.88 6.37
C ASP A 42 -1.55 15.42 7.76
N TYR A 43 -2.32 14.33 7.85
CA TYR A 43 -2.86 13.84 9.11
C TYR A 43 -3.14 12.33 9.07
N VAL A 44 -3.26 11.75 10.26
CA VAL A 44 -3.65 10.36 10.49
C VAL A 44 -4.88 10.36 11.39
N ASP A 45 -5.93 9.64 11.01
CA ASP A 45 -7.20 9.66 11.75
C ASP A 45 -8.04 8.37 11.58
N GLY A 46 -8.96 8.17 12.51
CA GLY A 46 -9.89 7.06 12.56
C GLY A 46 -9.30 5.76 13.12
N PRO A 47 -10.14 4.73 13.30
CA PRO A 47 -9.73 3.49 13.94
C PRO A 47 -8.81 2.67 13.05
N MET A 48 -7.87 1.97 13.70
CA MET A 48 -7.13 0.86 13.08
C MET A 48 -8.10 -0.19 12.58
N LEU A 49 -7.76 -0.86 11.47
CA LEU A 49 -8.55 -1.98 10.98
C LEU A 49 -8.38 -3.18 11.93
N GLU A 50 -9.49 -3.70 12.44
CA GLU A 50 -9.46 -4.96 13.19
C GLU A 50 -9.31 -6.14 12.22
N PRO A 51 -8.45 -7.13 12.52
CA PRO A 51 -8.15 -8.25 11.61
C PRO A 51 -9.39 -9.00 11.10
N GLU A 52 -10.44 -9.15 11.92
CA GLU A 52 -11.69 -9.80 11.51
C GLU A 52 -12.46 -9.08 10.39
N PHE A 53 -12.22 -7.79 10.17
CA PHE A 53 -12.88 -7.00 9.13
C PHE A 53 -12.04 -6.83 7.86
N ARG A 54 -10.90 -7.54 7.76
CA ARG A 54 -10.03 -7.50 6.59
C ARG A 54 -10.79 -7.93 5.33
N SER A 55 -10.73 -7.09 4.30
CA SER A 55 -11.40 -7.31 3.02
C SER A 55 -10.74 -6.49 1.91
N PHE A 56 -11.25 -6.54 0.69
CA PHE A 56 -10.71 -5.74 -0.41
C PHE A 56 -10.86 -4.21 -0.20
N VAL A 57 -11.82 -3.78 0.64
CA VAL A 57 -12.00 -2.37 1.04
C VAL A 57 -11.24 -2.01 2.32
N GLY A 58 -10.32 -2.88 2.77
CA GLY A 58 -9.47 -2.67 3.92
C GLY A 58 -8.54 -3.85 4.09
N MET A 59 -7.37 -3.78 3.44
CA MET A 59 -6.44 -4.91 3.36
C MET A 59 -5.33 -4.88 4.41
N HIS A 60 -5.07 -3.72 5.01
CA HIS A 60 -3.92 -3.51 5.88
C HIS A 60 -4.40 -3.00 7.25
N GLU A 61 -3.68 -3.38 8.30
CA GLU A 61 -3.87 -2.85 9.65
C GLU A 61 -3.35 -1.41 9.73
N ILE A 62 -4.06 -0.51 9.06
CA ILE A 62 -3.80 0.93 9.01
C ILE A 62 -5.04 1.71 9.46
N PRO A 63 -4.90 2.97 9.92
CA PRO A 63 -6.03 3.84 10.24
C PRO A 63 -6.94 4.10 9.04
N LEU A 64 -8.10 4.70 9.27
CA LEU A 64 -9.03 5.05 8.19
C LEU A 64 -8.41 6.04 7.21
N VAL A 65 -7.78 7.10 7.73
CA VAL A 65 -6.91 8.02 7.00
C VAL A 65 -5.48 7.73 7.42
N HIS A 66 -4.66 7.23 6.49
CA HIS A 66 -3.37 6.62 6.82
C HIS A 66 -2.18 7.58 6.73
N GLY A 67 -2.33 8.79 6.16
CA GLY A 67 -1.27 9.79 6.07
C GLY A 67 -0.11 9.48 5.10
N LEU A 68 0.04 8.24 4.67
CA LEU A 68 1.14 7.81 3.78
C LEU A 68 0.89 8.10 2.30
N THR A 69 1.94 8.35 1.53
CA THR A 69 1.91 8.20 0.07
C THR A 69 1.80 6.72 -0.33
N VAL A 70 1.53 6.46 -1.61
CA VAL A 70 1.48 5.07 -2.11
C VAL A 70 2.87 4.43 -2.12
N GLY A 71 3.93 5.21 -2.33
CA GLY A 71 5.32 4.76 -2.21
C GLY A 71 5.69 4.36 -0.78
N GLU A 72 5.35 5.19 0.21
CA GLU A 72 5.56 4.89 1.62
C GLU A 72 4.75 3.67 2.06
N LEU A 73 3.48 3.58 1.65
CA LEU A 73 2.64 2.42 1.94
C LEU A 73 3.20 1.14 1.28
N ALA A 74 3.75 1.21 0.07
CA ALA A 74 4.40 0.06 -0.56
C ALA A 74 5.62 -0.43 0.24
N HIS A 75 6.42 0.49 0.79
CA HIS A 75 7.50 0.13 1.70
C HIS A 75 6.97 -0.51 3.00
N MET A 76 5.90 0.05 3.59
CA MET A 76 5.27 -0.50 4.79
C MET A 76 4.72 -1.92 4.55
N ILE A 77 4.08 -2.18 3.40
CA ILE A 77 3.57 -3.51 3.02
C ILE A 77 4.70 -4.57 3.03
N ILE A 78 5.89 -4.21 2.57
CA ILE A 78 7.05 -5.12 2.59
C ILE A 78 7.62 -5.23 4.01
N GLY A 79 7.77 -4.11 4.72
CA GLY A 79 8.38 -4.06 6.06
C GLY A 79 7.59 -4.85 7.10
N GLU A 80 6.26 -4.79 7.03
CA GLU A 80 5.35 -5.52 7.92
C GLU A 80 5.08 -6.97 7.46
N GLY A 81 5.67 -7.40 6.34
CA GLY A 81 5.48 -8.76 5.82
C GLY A 81 4.03 -9.06 5.44
N TRP A 82 3.29 -8.08 4.94
CA TRP A 82 1.85 -8.25 4.65
C TRP A 82 1.57 -9.04 3.37
N LEU A 83 2.55 -9.21 2.49
CA LEU A 83 2.41 -10.04 1.29
C LEU A 83 2.36 -11.52 1.69
N ASN A 84 1.38 -12.26 1.19
CA ASN A 84 1.21 -13.69 1.45
C ASN A 84 2.11 -14.54 0.54
N THR A 85 3.43 -14.31 0.65
CA THR A 85 4.45 -15.03 -0.13
C THR A 85 5.74 -15.14 0.67
N ASP A 86 6.50 -16.20 0.43
CA ASP A 86 7.85 -16.41 0.98
C ASP A 86 8.94 -15.71 0.15
N LYS A 87 8.59 -15.14 -1.00
CA LYS A 87 9.52 -14.44 -1.90
C LYS A 87 9.64 -12.97 -1.55
N THR A 88 10.86 -12.45 -1.67
CA THR A 88 11.11 -11.01 -1.51
C THR A 88 10.76 -10.26 -2.79
N LEU A 89 10.02 -9.16 -2.64
CA LEU A 89 9.75 -8.24 -3.75
C LEU A 89 10.92 -7.26 -3.95
N SER A 90 11.43 -7.17 -5.17
CA SER A 90 12.33 -6.08 -5.56
C SER A 90 11.52 -4.81 -5.83
N LEU A 91 11.38 -3.96 -4.83
CA LEU A 91 10.63 -2.70 -4.90
C LEU A 91 11.54 -1.51 -5.22
N THR A 92 11.11 -0.67 -6.15
CA THR A 92 11.70 0.67 -6.39
C THR A 92 10.61 1.72 -6.29
N VAL A 93 10.80 2.73 -5.45
CA VAL A 93 9.93 3.90 -5.38
C VAL A 93 10.68 5.09 -5.99
N ILE A 94 10.04 5.78 -6.92
CA ILE A 94 10.51 7.06 -7.47
C ILE A 94 9.77 8.16 -6.70
N PRO A 95 10.43 8.84 -5.74
CA PRO A 95 9.77 9.83 -4.90
C PRO A 95 9.46 11.11 -5.67
N MET A 96 8.56 11.90 -5.11
CA MET A 96 8.32 13.28 -5.54
C MET A 96 9.51 14.19 -5.17
N GLN A 97 9.63 15.33 -5.84
CA GLN A 97 10.62 16.38 -5.54
C GLN A 97 10.02 17.51 -4.71
#